data_AF-A0A1T5AG60-F1
#
_entry.id   AF-A0A1T5AG60-F1
#
_cell.length_a   1.000
_cell.length_b   1.000
_cell.length_c   1.000
_cell.angle_alpha   90.00
_cell.angle_beta   90.00
_cell.angle_gamma   90.00
#
_symmetry.space_group_name_H-M   'P 1'
#
loop_
_entity.id
_entity.type
_entity.pdbx_description
1 polymer ?
#
loop_
_entity_poly.entity_id
_entity_poly.type
_entity_poly.pdbx_seq_one_letter_code
_entity_poly.pdbx_strand_id
1 'polypeptide(L)'
;MPTSEGRKRLEPRMTRGSWKFGAWSAAGQIAVSALLALNKLWSEQGFDAVSFWIYAAWFAVSVAQFLYLLRVRRKDAPFWDEEDDRRADWDRRGRQL
;
A
#
# COMPACT_ATOMS: atom_id res chain seq x y z
N MET A 1 40.58 4.05 1.35
CA MET A 1 39.25 4.60 1.72
C MET A 1 38.47 4.85 0.44
N PRO A 2 37.58 3.95 -0.03
CA PRO A 2 36.71 4.28 -1.16
C PRO A 2 35.36 4.77 -0.64
N THR A 3 35.13 6.07 -0.83
CA THR A 3 33.85 6.75 -0.74
C THR A 3 32.96 6.30 -1.90
N SER A 4 32.16 5.26 -1.70
CA SER A 4 31.00 4.98 -2.55
C SER A 4 29.73 5.33 -1.79
N GLU A 5 29.55 6.62 -1.48
CA GLU A 5 28.22 7.12 -1.15
C GLU A 5 27.38 7.05 -2.43
N GLY A 6 26.80 5.88 -2.65
CA GLY A 6 25.89 5.62 -3.75
C GLY A 6 24.79 6.67 -3.75
N ARG A 7 24.79 7.48 -4.81
CA ARG A 7 23.76 8.44 -5.21
C ARG A 7 22.47 8.28 -4.41
N LYS A 8 22.35 9.02 -3.31
CA LYS A 8 21.18 9.01 -2.43
C LYS A 8 19.98 9.45 -3.26
N ARG A 9 19.19 8.51 -3.76
CA ARG A 9 17.96 8.80 -4.50
C ARG A 9 17.07 9.60 -3.55
N LEU A 10 16.70 10.81 -3.95
CA LEU A 10 15.87 11.72 -3.16
C LEU A 10 14.41 11.25 -2.99
N GLU A 11 14.03 10.14 -3.63
CA GLU A 11 12.71 9.54 -3.42
C GLU A 11 12.72 8.72 -2.12
N PRO A 12 11.84 9.04 -1.13
CA PRO A 12 11.67 8.20 0.04
C PRO A 12 11.15 6.83 -0.43
N ARG A 13 12.02 5.81 -0.40
CA ARG A 13 11.61 4.43 -0.69
C ARG A 13 10.69 3.94 0.41
N MET A 14 9.56 3.37 0.02
CA MET A 14 8.61 2.82 0.98
C MET A 14 9.16 1.50 1.52
N THR A 15 9.17 1.28 2.83
CA THR A 15 9.59 -0.02 3.39
C THR A 15 8.55 -1.09 3.04
N ARG A 16 8.97 -2.35 2.91
CA ARG A 16 8.06 -3.48 2.62
C ARG A 16 6.89 -3.58 3.60
N GLY A 17 7.15 -3.31 4.89
CA GLY A 17 6.13 -3.29 5.94
C GLY A 17 5.12 -2.15 5.77
N SER A 18 5.60 -0.93 5.53
CA SER A 18 4.75 0.23 5.26
C SER A 18 3.89 0.01 4.01
N TRP A 19 4.47 -0.55 2.95
CA TRP A 19 3.73 -0.90 1.73
C TRP A 19 2.62 -1.94 1.99
N LYS A 20 2.93 -3.05 2.70
CA LYS A 20 1.94 -4.08 3.05
C LYS A 20 0.77 -3.47 3.84
N PHE A 21 1.08 -2.67 4.86
CA PHE A 21 0.06 -2.00 5.67
C PHE A 21 -0.81 -1.05 4.82
N GLY A 22 -0.17 -0.24 3.97
CA GLY A 22 -0.87 0.65 3.04
C GLY A 22 -1.78 -0.12 2.07
N ALA A 23 -1.30 -1.24 1.52
CA ALA A 23 -2.05 -2.06 0.57
C ALA A 23 -3.26 -2.73 1.24
N TRP A 24 -3.09 -3.27 2.45
CA TRP A 24 -4.20 -3.85 3.22
C TRP A 24 -5.21 -2.80 3.65
N SER A 25 -4.76 -1.64 4.12
CA SER A 25 -5.63 -0.53 4.49
C SER A 25 -6.45 -0.04 3.30
N ALA A 26 -5.81 0.15 2.14
CA ALA A 26 -6.49 0.55 0.91
C ALA A 26 -7.49 -0.51 0.43
N ALA A 27 -7.12 -1.80 0.47
CA ALA A 27 -8.03 -2.89 0.13
C ALA A 27 -9.25 -2.95 1.07
N GLY A 28 -9.05 -2.76 2.37
CA GLY A 28 -10.14 -2.67 3.34
C GLY A 28 -11.06 -1.49 3.07
N GLN A 29 -10.50 -0.32 2.75
CA GLN A 29 -11.29 0.86 2.38
C GLN A 29 -12.12 0.65 1.12
N ILE A 30 -11.54 0.04 0.07
CA ILE A 30 -12.28 -0.33 -1.15
C ILE A 30 -13.48 -1.21 -0.81
N ALA A 31 -13.28 -2.23 0.02
CA ALA A 31 -14.35 -3.14 0.43
C ALA A 31 -15.46 -2.42 1.21
N VAL A 32 -15.08 -1.62 2.22
CA VAL A 32 -16.03 -0.87 3.05
C VAL A 32 -16.84 0.11 2.19
N SER A 33 -16.19 0.89 1.33
CA SER A 33 -16.88 1.87 0.49
C SER A 33 -17.80 1.24 -0.54
N ALA A 34 -17.41 0.09 -1.11
CA ALA A 34 -18.29 -0.68 -1.99
C ALA A 34 -19.54 -1.17 -1.24
N LEU A 35 -19.37 -1.74 -0.04
CA LEU A 35 -20.49 -2.21 0.78
C LEU A 35 -21.43 -1.07 1.17
N LEU A 36 -20.89 0.10 1.54
CA LEU A 36 -21.69 1.27 1.88
C LEU A 36 -22.45 1.81 0.66
N ALA A 37 -21.82 1.88 -0.52
CA ALA A 37 -22.49 2.30 -1.75
C ALA A 37 -23.64 1.33 -2.12
N LEU A 38 -23.39 0.02 -2.06
CA LEU A 38 -24.40 -1.01 -2.34
C LEU A 38 -25.54 -0.98 -1.31
N ASN A 39 -25.24 -0.75 -0.04
CA ASN A 39 -26.25 -0.60 1.01
C ASN A 39 -27.19 0.58 0.72
N LYS A 40 -26.65 1.71 0.24
CA LYS A 40 -27.48 2.87 -0.15
C LYS A 40 -28.30 2.63 -1.41
N LEU A 41 -27.85 1.76 -2.31
CA LEU A 41 -28.60 1.37 -3.51
C LEU A 41 -29.80 0.46 -3.18
N TRP A 42 -29.65 -0.45 -2.21
CA TRP A 42 -30.69 -1.41 -1.77
C TRP A 42 -31.43 -1.00 -0.50
N SER A 43 -31.33 0.26 -0.08
CA SER A 43 -31.97 0.74 1.13
C SER A 43 -33.50 0.72 1.02
N GLU A 44 -34.17 0.11 2.00
CA GLU A 44 -35.64 0.11 2.11
C GLU A 44 -36.23 1.51 2.37
N GLN A 45 -35.40 2.46 2.85
CA GLN A 45 -35.78 3.86 3.08
C GLN A 45 -35.77 4.70 1.78
N GLY A 46 -35.52 4.08 0.62
CA GLY A 46 -35.35 4.75 -0.65
C GLY A 46 -33.89 5.05 -0.98
N PHE A 47 -33.65 5.42 -2.24
CA PHE A 47 -32.31 5.69 -2.75
C PHE A 47 -31.77 7.02 -2.23
N ASP A 48 -30.72 6.96 -1.41
CA ASP A 48 -29.97 8.13 -0.94
C ASP A 48 -28.83 8.43 -1.92
N ALA A 49 -29.13 9.27 -2.92
CA ALA A 49 -28.20 9.63 -3.97
C ALA A 49 -26.93 10.33 -3.45
N VAL A 50 -27.05 11.18 -2.44
CA VAL A 50 -25.93 11.96 -1.91
C VAL A 50 -24.92 11.03 -1.26
N SER A 51 -25.37 10.19 -0.32
CA SER A 51 -24.47 9.23 0.34
C SER A 51 -23.89 8.23 -0.66
N PHE A 52 -24.69 7.75 -1.61
CA PHE A 52 -24.21 6.87 -2.67
C PHE A 52 -23.02 7.47 -3.44
N TRP A 53 -23.17 8.70 -3.94
CA TRP A 53 -22.11 9.36 -4.71
C TRP A 53 -20.87 9.66 -3.87
N ILE A 54 -21.03 9.98 -2.58
CA ILE A 54 -19.89 10.14 -1.65
C ILE A 54 -19.13 8.83 -1.50
N TYR A 55 -19.81 7.71 -1.25
CA TYR A 55 -19.15 6.40 -1.12
C TYR A 55 -18.54 5.93 -2.43
N ALA A 56 -19.18 6.22 -3.57
CA ALA A 56 -18.64 5.91 -4.89
C ALA A 56 -17.36 6.72 -5.19
N ALA A 57 -17.35 8.02 -4.88
CA ALA A 57 -16.15 8.85 -5.02
C ALA A 57 -15.02 8.37 -4.11
N TRP A 58 -15.34 8.03 -2.85
CA TRP A 58 -14.35 7.50 -1.92
C TRP A 58 -13.78 6.16 -2.40
N PHE A 59 -14.64 5.26 -2.89
CA PHE A 59 -14.24 4.00 -3.51
C PHE A 59 -13.24 4.24 -4.66
N ALA A 60 -13.53 5.19 -5.56
CA ALA A 60 -12.64 5.52 -6.66
C ALA A 60 -11.27 6.03 -6.20
N VAL A 61 -11.24 6.87 -5.15
CA VAL A 61 -9.98 7.35 -4.53
C VAL A 61 -9.18 6.19 -3.94
N SER A 62 -9.84 5.29 -3.19
CA SER A 62 -9.17 4.13 -2.60
C SER A 62 -8.63 3.17 -3.66
N VAL A 63 -9.33 2.97 -4.78
CA VAL A 63 -8.83 2.21 -5.94
C VAL A 63 -7.60 2.89 -6.54
N ALA A 64 -7.63 4.20 -6.78
CA ALA A 64 -6.50 4.94 -7.31
C ALA A 64 -5.26 4.83 -6.39
N GLN A 65 -5.46 4.96 -5.08
CA GLN A 65 -4.41 4.76 -4.08
C GLN A 65 -3.85 3.32 -4.12
N PHE A 66 -4.71 2.31 -4.22
CA PHE A 66 -4.27 0.92 -4.32
C PHE A 66 -3.46 0.66 -5.59
N LEU A 67 -3.88 1.19 -6.74
CA LEU A 67 -3.14 1.11 -8.00
C LEU A 67 -1.77 1.79 -7.90
N TYR A 68 -1.70 2.94 -7.24
CA TYR A 68 -0.43 3.60 -6.94
C TYR A 68 0.48 2.69 -6.10
N LEU A 69 -0.04 2.06 -5.05
CA LEU A 69 0.72 1.12 -4.23
C LEU A 69 1.18 -0.11 -5.04
N LEU A 70 0.37 -0.63 -5.97
CA LEU A 70 0.81 -1.69 -6.88
C LEU A 70 1.94 -1.23 -7.81
N ARG A 71 1.90 0.02 -8.25
CA ARG A 71 3.00 0.62 -9.03
C ARG A 71 4.28 0.72 -8.20
N VAL A 72 4.17 1.17 -6.95
CA VAL A 72 5.30 1.21 -5.99
C VAL A 72 5.86 -0.19 -5.77
N ARG A 73 4.99 -1.21 -5.58
CA ARG A 73 5.40 -2.62 -5.45
C ARG A 73 6.30 -3.05 -6.60
N ARG A 74 5.93 -2.73 -7.84
CA ARG A 74 6.72 -3.11 -9.02
C ARG A 74 8.07 -2.40 -9.10
N LYS A 75 8.15 -1.15 -8.62
CA LYS A 75 9.38 -0.35 -8.65
C LYS A 75 10.35 -0.67 -7.52
N ASP A 76 9.82 -0.91 -6.32
CA ASP A 76 10.60 -1.03 -5.09
C ASP A 76 10.84 -2.49 -4.67
N ALA A 77 10.22 -3.47 -5.35
CA ALA A 77 10.43 -4.90 -5.07
C ALA A 77 11.92 -5.31 -5.03
N PRO A 78 12.77 -4.96 -6.03
CA PRO A 78 14.18 -5.35 -6.00
C PRO A 78 14.93 -4.78 -4.78
N PHE A 79 14.54 -3.58 -4.32
CA PHE A 79 15.14 -2.97 -3.14
C PHE A 79 14.75 -3.70 -1.84
N TRP A 80 13.50 -4.15 -1.74
CA TRP A 80 13.06 -4.92 -0.57
C TRP A 80 13.77 -6.27 -0.48
N ASP A 81 13.98 -6.92 -1.62
CA ASP A 81 14.68 -8.20 -1.67
C ASP A 81 16.15 -8.03 -1.23
N GLU A 82 16.84 -6.98 -1.69
CA GLU A 82 18.20 -6.63 -1.22
C GLU A 82 18.29 -6.28 0.27
N GLU A 83 17.26 -5.67 0.86
CA GLU A 83 17.20 -5.41 2.30
C GLU A 83 17.01 -6.70 3.11
N ASP A 84 16.16 -7.61 2.64
CA ASP A 84 15.89 -8.89 3.30
C ASP A 84 17.12 -9.81 3.23
N ASP A 85 17.83 -9.85 2.10
CA ASP A 85 19.09 -10.60 1.97
C ASP A 85 20.16 -10.08 2.93
N ARG A 86 20.30 -8.74 3.02
CA ARG A 86 21.21 -8.13 3.99
C ARG A 86 20.85 -8.52 5.42
N ARG A 87 19.57 -8.44 5.81
CA ARG A 87 19.13 -8.85 7.15
C ARG A 87 19.42 -10.32 7.43
N ALA A 88 19.18 -11.21 6.47
CA ALA A 88 19.46 -12.63 6.61
C ALA A 88 20.96 -12.90 6.84
N ASP A 89 21.83 -12.17 6.15
CA ASP A 89 23.29 -12.28 6.33
C ASP A 89 23.77 -11.71 7.67
N TRP A 90 23.14 -10.65 8.18
CA TRP A 90 23.40 -10.14 9.53
C TRP A 90 22.97 -11.14 10.60
N ASP A 91 21.77 -11.71 10.49
CA ASP A 91 21.26 -12.74 11.41
C ASP A 91 22.13 -14.01 11.37
N ARG A 92 22.63 -14.40 10.19
CA ARG A 92 23.54 -15.55 10.06
C ARG A 92 24.86 -15.30 10.79
N ARG A 93 25.44 -14.11 10.65
CA ARG A 93 26.70 -13.74 11.35
C ARG A 93 26.49 -13.54 12.85
N GLY A 94 25.37 -12.96 13.26
CA GLY A 94 25.03 -12.76 14.68
C GLY A 94 24.78 -14.06 15.43
N ARG A 95 24.33 -15.13 14.76
CA ARG A 95 24.17 -16.48 15.33
C ARG A 95 25.46 -17.31 15.38
N GLN A 96 26.56 -16.81 14.82
CA GLN A 96 27.87 -17.46 14.85
C GLN A 96 28.79 -16.93 15.97
N LEU A 97 28.31 -15.96 16.75
CA LEU A 97 28.95 -15.44 17.97
C LEU A 97 28.23 -15.99 19.19
#